data_AF-A0A2M7CMP6-F1
#
_entry.id   AF-A0A2M7CMP6-F1
#
_cell.length_a   1.000
_cell.length_b   1.000
_cell.length_c   1.000
_cell.angle_alpha   90.00
_cell.angle_beta   90.00
_cell.angle_gamma   90.00
#
_symmetry.space_group_name_H-M   'P 1'
#
loop_
_entity.id
_entity.type
_entity.pdbx_description
1 polymer ?
#
loop_
_entity_poly.entity_id
_entity_poly.type
_entity_poly.pdbx_seq_one_letter_code
_entity_poly.pdbx_strand_id
1 'polypeptide(L)'
;MLPSYLLSLREGIEAALIVGIVLGALRQMRRTELVPAVWFGTLSAAALSLLGGILLTTFGLSFEGAAEQIFEGITMILAAALLTWMIFWMSRTARTLKSDIEANVHRAAFGTGKRAVFFVAFIAILREGIELALFLTASVFATNTLQTLIGAILGLGTAILLGWSIFAAILRLDLRRFFQVTGFLL
;
A
#
# COMPACT_ATOMS: atom_id res chain seq x y z
N MET A 1 -17.21 -4.48 10.11
CA MET A 1 -15.91 -5.01 10.60
C MET A 1 -15.13 -5.79 9.54
N LEU A 2 -15.66 -6.91 9.02
CA LEU A 2 -14.94 -7.80 8.11
C LEU A 2 -14.52 -7.16 6.76
N PRO A 3 -15.37 -6.33 6.09
CA PRO A 3 -14.99 -5.68 4.84
C PRO A 3 -13.82 -4.70 5.01
N SER A 4 -13.89 -3.83 6.02
CA SER A 4 -12.85 -2.84 6.34
C SER A 4 -11.53 -3.52 6.74
N TYR A 5 -11.60 -4.67 7.43
CA TYR A 5 -10.44 -5.50 7.74
C TYR A 5 -9.77 -6.06 6.49
N LEU A 6 -10.53 -6.69 5.59
CA LEU A 6 -9.95 -7.28 4.38
C LEU A 6 -9.38 -6.23 3.42
N LEU A 7 -10.02 -5.07 3.33
CA LEU A 7 -9.54 -3.94 2.54
C LEU A 7 -8.22 -3.40 3.11
N SER A 8 -8.21 -3.02 4.39
CA SER A 8 -6.99 -2.51 5.04
C SER A 8 -5.84 -3.53 5.05
N LEU A 9 -6.14 -4.82 5.16
CA LEU A 9 -5.17 -5.90 5.02
C LEU A 9 -4.54 -5.91 3.62
N ARG A 10 -5.36 -5.85 2.56
CA ARG A 10 -4.88 -5.84 1.17
C ARG A 10 -3.99 -4.64 0.91
N GLU A 11 -4.51 -3.42 1.13
CA GLU A 11 -3.77 -2.19 0.85
C GLU A 11 -2.50 -2.10 1.70
N GLY A 12 -2.57 -2.55 2.96
CA GLY A 12 -1.41 -2.61 3.83
C GLY A 12 -0.33 -3.58 3.35
N ILE A 13 -0.71 -4.75 2.82
CA ILE A 13 0.24 -5.72 2.25
C ILE A 13 0.86 -5.15 0.98
N GLU A 14 0.09 -4.52 0.10
CA GLU A 14 0.59 -3.91 -1.13
C GLU A 14 1.58 -2.78 -0.82
N ALA A 15 1.23 -1.89 0.12
CA ALA A 15 2.14 -0.87 0.61
C ALA A 15 3.44 -1.47 1.19
N ALA A 16 3.35 -2.53 2.00
CA ALA A 16 4.51 -3.20 2.57
C ALA A 16 5.40 -3.86 1.49
N LEU A 17 4.79 -4.45 0.45
CA LEU A 17 5.51 -5.02 -0.69
C LEU A 17 6.24 -3.96 -1.49
N ILE A 18 5.60 -2.81 -1.76
CA ILE A 18 6.23 -1.70 -2.48
C ILE A 18 7.45 -1.18 -1.70
N VAL A 19 7.30 -0.93 -0.39
CA VAL A 19 8.42 -0.50 0.45
C VAL A 19 9.53 -1.56 0.47
N GLY A 20 9.17 -2.84 0.62
CA GLY A 20 10.12 -3.96 0.61
C GLY A 20 10.92 -4.06 -0.69
N ILE A 21 10.27 -3.86 -1.84
CA ILE A 21 10.89 -3.83 -3.16
C ILE A 21 11.88 -2.67 -3.29
N VAL A 22 11.47 -1.45 -2.91
CA VAL A 22 12.33 -0.26 -2.99
C VAL A 22 13.54 -0.41 -2.06
N LEU A 23 13.35 -0.90 -0.83
CA LEU A 23 14.44 -1.16 0.10
C LEU A 23 15.38 -2.28 -0.39
N GLY A 24 14.82 -3.34 -0.97
CA GLY A 24 15.58 -4.44 -1.57
C GLY A 24 16.46 -3.96 -2.72
N ALA A 25 15.90 -3.16 -3.62
CA ALA A 25 16.61 -2.51 -4.72
C ALA A 25 17.78 -1.65 -4.23
N LEU A 26 17.56 -0.78 -3.23
CA LEU A 26 18.61 0.07 -2.66
C LEU A 26 19.73 -0.74 -2.01
N ARG A 27 19.40 -1.86 -1.36
CA ARG A 27 20.38 -2.76 -0.75
C ARG A 27 21.23 -3.47 -1.80
N GLN A 28 20.62 -3.94 -2.89
CA GLN A 28 21.35 -4.57 -4.00
C GLN A 28 22.33 -3.60 -4.67
N MET A 29 21.95 -2.31 -4.76
CA MET A 29 22.79 -1.24 -5.29
C MET A 29 23.84 -0.71 -4.31
N ARG A 30 23.93 -1.26 -3.09
CA ARG A 30 24.78 -0.77 -2.00
C ARG A 30 24.57 0.72 -1.64
N ARG A 31 23.39 1.28 -1.96
CA ARG A 31 23.01 2.67 -1.66
C ARG A 31 22.10 2.75 -0.44
N THR A 32 22.57 2.20 0.67
CA THR A 32 21.84 2.21 1.96
C THR A 32 21.64 3.62 2.52
N GLU A 33 22.44 4.59 2.08
CA GLU A 33 22.31 6.02 2.37
C GLU A 33 20.97 6.64 1.91
N LEU A 34 20.24 5.98 1.01
CA LEU A 34 18.93 6.43 0.51
C LEU A 34 17.75 5.79 1.27
N VAL A 35 18.00 4.80 2.13
CA VAL A 35 16.95 4.14 2.94
C VAL A 35 16.16 5.11 3.80
N PRO A 36 16.78 6.11 4.47
CA PRO A 36 16.01 7.10 5.22
C PRO A 36 15.02 7.88 4.34
N ALA A 37 15.36 8.17 3.08
CA ALA A 37 14.49 8.89 2.17
C ALA A 37 13.22 8.09 1.82
N VAL A 38 13.32 6.76 1.73
CA VAL A 38 12.16 5.87 1.56
C VAL A 38 11.26 5.97 2.77
N TRP A 39 11.81 5.83 3.98
CA TRP A 39 11.03 5.91 5.22
C TRP A 39 10.36 7.27 5.41
N PHE A 40 11.07 8.37 5.12
CA PHE A 40 10.47 9.70 5.14
C PHE A 40 9.34 9.84 4.12
N GLY A 41 9.51 9.30 2.90
CA GLY A 41 8.46 9.29 1.87
C GLY A 41 7.24 8.49 2.30
N THR A 42 7.45 7.27 2.80
CA THR A 42 6.39 6.39 3.29
C THR A 42 5.64 7.01 4.48
N LEU A 43 6.35 7.53 5.48
CA LEU A 43 5.73 8.12 6.68
C LEU A 43 4.96 9.40 6.35
N SER A 44 5.53 10.27 5.51
CA SER A 44 4.84 11.50 5.09
C SER A 44 3.61 11.21 4.24
N ALA A 45 3.67 10.23 3.34
CA ALA A 45 2.52 9.76 2.57
C ALA A 45 1.44 9.15 3.47
N ALA A 46 1.82 8.26 4.40
CA ALA A 46 0.89 7.64 5.33
C ALA A 46 0.19 8.68 6.22
N ALA A 47 0.93 9.68 6.71
CA ALA A 47 0.36 10.79 7.47
C ALA A 47 -0.62 11.62 6.63
N LEU A 48 -0.26 11.94 5.38
CA LEU A 48 -1.14 12.70 4.48
C LEU A 48 -2.41 11.92 4.12
N SER A 49 -2.31 10.63 3.86
CA SER A 49 -3.47 9.76 3.59
C SER A 49 -4.38 9.64 4.80
N LEU A 50 -3.82 9.53 6.01
CA LEU A 50 -4.59 9.49 7.24
C LEU A 50 -5.35 10.81 7.47
N LEU A 51 -4.66 11.94 7.28
CA LEU A 51 -5.28 13.27 7.34
C LEU A 51 -6.39 13.41 6.29
N GLY A 52 -6.15 12.92 5.06
CA GLY A 52 -7.14 12.88 3.99
C GLY A 52 -8.39 12.08 4.39
N GLY A 53 -8.22 10.89 4.97
CA GLY A 53 -9.34 10.07 5.45
C GLY A 53 -10.13 10.73 6.60
N ILE A 54 -9.45 11.37 7.55
CA ILE A 54 -10.11 12.11 8.64
C ILE A 54 -10.89 13.30 8.08
N LEU A 55 -10.31 14.07 7.16
CA LEU A 55 -11.01 15.19 6.52
C LEU A 55 -12.22 14.69 5.73
N LEU A 56 -12.08 13.66 4.91
CA LEU A 56 -13.19 13.10 4.12
C LEU A 56 -14.35 12.62 5.00
N THR A 57 -14.05 11.92 6.09
CA THR A 57 -15.09 11.45 7.02
C THR A 57 -15.73 12.59 7.81
N THR A 58 -14.97 13.57 8.28
CA THR A 58 -15.51 14.72 9.02
C THR A 58 -16.34 15.65 8.16
N PHE A 59 -15.90 15.95 6.93
CA PHE A 59 -16.69 16.70 5.95
C PHE A 59 -17.97 15.96 5.58
N GLY A 60 -17.89 14.64 5.37
CA GLY A 60 -19.04 13.80 5.08
C GLY A 60 -20.10 13.80 6.19
N LEU A 61 -19.68 13.73 7.45
CA LEU A 61 -20.57 13.77 8.63
C LEU A 61 -21.11 15.17 8.94
N SER A 62 -20.57 16.23 8.32
CA SER A 62 -21.02 17.62 8.54
C SER A 62 -22.18 18.02 7.63
N PHE A 63 -22.52 17.21 6.63
CA PHE A 63 -23.69 17.42 5.79
C PHE A 63 -24.93 16.80 6.45
N GLU A 64 -26.04 17.54 6.52
CA GLU A 64 -27.33 17.02 6.99
C GLU A 64 -28.32 16.93 5.83
N GLY A 65 -29.13 15.86 5.80
CA GLY A 65 -30.26 15.70 4.88
C GLY A 65 -29.89 15.19 3.48
N ALA A 66 -30.44 15.80 2.42
CA ALA A 66 -30.25 15.32 1.05
C ALA A 66 -28.79 15.40 0.56
N ALA A 67 -28.01 16.35 1.07
CA ALA A 67 -26.60 16.50 0.72
C ALA A 67 -25.73 15.33 1.23
N GLU A 68 -26.05 14.79 2.40
CA GLU A 68 -25.39 13.60 2.98
C GLU A 68 -25.60 12.38 2.09
N GLN A 69 -26.86 12.12 1.69
CA GLN A 69 -27.21 10.98 0.83
C GLN A 69 -26.56 11.06 -0.55
N ILE A 70 -26.45 12.27 -1.12
CA ILE A 70 -25.76 12.48 -2.40
C ILE A 70 -24.25 12.25 -2.24
N PHE A 71 -23.64 12.78 -1.18
CA PHE A 71 -22.21 12.58 -0.90
C PHE A 71 -21.87 11.11 -0.65
N GLU A 72 -22.68 10.42 0.15
CA GLU A 72 -22.58 8.98 0.40
C GLU A 72 -22.66 8.20 -0.93
N GLY A 73 -23.72 8.44 -1.72
CA GLY A 73 -23.95 7.74 -2.98
C GLY A 73 -22.80 7.92 -3.97
N ILE A 74 -22.30 9.15 -4.13
CA ILE A 74 -21.14 9.45 -4.99
C ILE A 74 -19.89 8.74 -4.47
N THR A 75 -19.64 8.78 -3.16
CA THR A 75 -18.47 8.14 -2.55
C THR A 75 -18.51 6.62 -2.74
N MET A 76 -19.68 5.99 -2.61
CA MET A 76 -19.84 4.55 -2.84
C MET A 76 -19.65 4.17 -4.31
N ILE A 77 -20.18 4.96 -5.26
CA ILE A 77 -19.98 4.70 -6.69
C ILE A 77 -18.50 4.85 -7.07
N LEU A 78 -17.83 5.89 -6.57
CA LEU A 78 -16.40 6.10 -6.79
C LEU A 78 -15.57 4.96 -6.20
N ALA A 79 -15.89 4.51 -4.99
CA ALA A 79 -15.26 3.35 -4.37
C ALA A 79 -15.45 2.09 -5.25
N ALA A 80 -16.66 1.79 -5.71
CA ALA A 80 -16.92 0.63 -6.56
C ALA A 80 -16.17 0.69 -7.90
N ALA A 81 -16.12 1.87 -8.53
CA ALA A 81 -15.37 2.08 -9.76
C ALA A 81 -13.86 1.89 -9.58
N LEU A 82 -13.28 2.44 -8.51
CA LEU A 82 -11.86 2.28 -8.17
C LEU A 82 -11.51 0.81 -7.89
N LEU A 83 -12.33 0.10 -7.10
CA LEU A 83 -12.12 -1.34 -6.85
C LEU A 83 -12.15 -2.14 -8.14
N THR A 84 -13.13 -1.86 -9.00
CA THR A 84 -13.28 -2.57 -10.28
C THR A 84 -12.06 -2.32 -11.15
N TRP A 85 -11.64 -1.06 -11.29
CA TRP A 85 -10.43 -0.70 -12.03
C TRP A 85 -9.19 -1.42 -11.51
N MET A 86 -9.00 -1.46 -10.18
CA MET A 86 -7.88 -2.15 -9.56
C MET A 86 -7.87 -3.65 -9.81
N ILE A 87 -9.03 -4.33 -9.77
CA ILE A 87 -9.11 -5.76 -10.10
C ILE A 87 -8.61 -6.02 -11.53
N PHE A 88 -9.01 -5.18 -12.48
CA PHE A 88 -8.51 -5.27 -13.87
C PHE A 88 -7.03 -4.90 -13.99
N TRP A 89 -6.55 -3.94 -13.22
CA TRP A 89 -5.14 -3.53 -13.21
C TRP A 89 -4.23 -4.62 -12.64
N MET A 90 -4.56 -5.16 -11.46
CA MET A 90 -3.78 -6.21 -10.80
C MET A 90 -3.76 -7.52 -11.59
N SER A 91 -4.90 -7.92 -12.18
CA SER A 91 -4.96 -9.12 -13.02
C SER A 91 -4.03 -9.04 -14.24
N ARG A 92 -3.73 -7.83 -14.71
CA ARG A 92 -2.78 -7.55 -15.79
C ARG A 92 -1.33 -7.50 -15.29
N THR A 93 -1.09 -6.92 -14.12
CA THR A 93 0.24 -6.63 -13.56
C THR A 93 0.84 -7.82 -12.77
N ALA A 94 0.03 -8.74 -12.24
CA ALA A 94 0.49 -9.90 -11.47
C ALA A 94 1.40 -10.87 -12.26
N ARG A 95 1.34 -10.86 -13.61
CA ARG A 95 2.18 -11.70 -14.47
C ARG A 95 3.55 -11.09 -14.78
N THR A 96 3.71 -9.77 -14.68
CA THR A 96 4.95 -9.08 -15.04
C THR A 96 5.67 -8.47 -13.84
N LEU A 97 5.07 -8.52 -12.65
CA LEU A 97 5.57 -7.91 -11.41
C LEU A 97 7.03 -8.26 -11.09
N LYS A 98 7.48 -9.49 -11.35
CA LYS A 98 8.88 -9.88 -11.11
C LYS A 98 9.83 -9.30 -12.18
N SER A 99 9.42 -9.35 -13.45
CA SER A 99 10.21 -8.95 -14.62
C SER A 99 10.33 -7.43 -14.76
N ASP A 100 9.22 -6.71 -14.61
CA ASP A 100 9.16 -5.27 -14.79
C ASP A 100 9.79 -4.53 -13.61
N ILE A 101 9.72 -5.09 -12.41
CA ILE A 101 10.37 -4.52 -11.23
C ILE A 101 11.89 -4.73 -11.32
N GLU A 102 12.39 -5.91 -11.67
CA GLU A 102 13.83 -6.10 -11.93
C GLU A 102 14.34 -5.16 -13.03
N ALA A 103 13.58 -4.98 -14.12
CA ALA A 103 13.96 -4.11 -15.23
C ALA A 103 13.89 -2.61 -14.92
N ASN A 104 12.86 -2.14 -14.20
CA ASN A 104 12.69 -0.73 -13.83
C ASN A 104 13.60 -0.32 -12.67
N VAL A 105 13.89 -1.25 -11.75
CA VAL A 105 14.92 -1.06 -10.71
C VAL A 105 16.29 -0.94 -11.38
N HIS A 106 16.60 -1.78 -12.37
CA HIS A 106 17.82 -1.63 -13.15
C HIS A 106 17.92 -0.27 -13.85
N ARG A 107 16.83 0.28 -14.42
CA ARG A 107 16.85 1.60 -15.08
C ARG A 107 16.89 2.78 -14.11
N ALA A 108 16.18 2.71 -12.99
CA ALA A 108 16.18 3.76 -11.97
C ALA A 108 17.52 3.87 -11.22
N ALA A 109 18.25 2.76 -11.10
CA ALA A 109 19.59 2.66 -10.49
C ALA A 109 20.62 3.61 -11.10
N PHE A 110 20.52 3.88 -12.40
CA PHE A 110 21.58 4.58 -13.14
C PHE A 110 21.53 6.11 -13.03
N GLY A 111 20.57 6.72 -12.30
CA GLY A 111 20.52 8.19 -12.25
C GLY A 111 19.81 8.91 -11.08
N THR A 112 19.22 8.22 -10.10
CA THR A 112 18.31 8.89 -9.15
C THR A 112 18.95 9.27 -7.81
N GLY A 113 18.81 10.56 -7.43
CA GLY A 113 19.24 11.11 -6.13
C GLY A 113 18.19 10.95 -5.02
N LYS A 114 18.54 11.35 -3.78
CA LYS A 114 17.70 11.27 -2.56
C LYS A 114 16.24 11.73 -2.76
N ARG A 115 16.04 12.81 -3.51
CA ARG A 115 14.70 13.37 -3.79
C ARG A 115 13.83 12.45 -4.65
N ALA A 116 14.40 11.80 -5.66
CA ALA A 116 13.66 10.92 -6.54
C ALA A 116 13.17 9.67 -5.81
N VAL A 117 14.02 9.06 -4.97
CA VAL A 117 13.64 7.92 -4.15
C VAL A 117 12.54 8.28 -3.15
N PHE A 118 12.64 9.46 -2.53
CA PHE A 118 11.58 10.00 -1.67
C PHE A 118 10.25 10.10 -2.42
N PHE A 119 10.22 10.77 -3.58
CA PHE A 119 8.97 10.97 -4.33
C PHE A 119 8.38 9.67 -4.87
N VAL A 120 9.21 8.70 -5.28
CA VAL A 120 8.73 7.38 -5.71
C VAL A 120 8.04 6.66 -4.57
N ALA A 121 8.68 6.58 -3.40
CA ALA A 121 8.08 5.95 -2.23
C ALA A 121 6.83 6.72 -1.75
N PHE A 122 6.89 8.04 -1.75
CA PHE A 122 5.79 8.91 -1.34
C PHE A 122 4.57 8.73 -2.25
N ILE A 123 4.70 8.88 -3.57
CA ILE A 123 3.57 8.80 -4.51
C ILE A 123 2.96 7.40 -4.48
N ALA A 124 3.80 6.36 -4.42
CA ALA A 124 3.32 4.98 -4.37
C ALA A 124 2.46 4.73 -3.12
N ILE A 125 2.94 5.13 -1.94
CA ILE A 125 2.21 4.93 -0.67
C ILE A 125 1.01 5.89 -0.55
N LEU A 126 1.13 7.10 -1.07
CA LEU A 126 0.05 8.08 -1.07
C LEU A 126 -1.14 7.54 -1.86
N ARG A 127 -0.90 6.94 -3.03
CA ARG A 127 -1.95 6.30 -3.82
C ARG A 127 -2.70 5.24 -3.02
N GLU A 128 -2.00 4.24 -2.48
CA GLU A 128 -2.65 3.16 -1.71
C GLU A 128 -3.37 3.71 -0.47
N GLY A 129 -2.80 4.73 0.17
CA GLY A 129 -3.44 5.37 1.32
C GLY A 129 -4.68 6.18 0.97
N ILE A 130 -4.73 6.84 -0.19
CA ILE A 130 -5.93 7.54 -0.67
C ILE A 130 -7.03 6.53 -1.00
N GLU A 131 -6.69 5.43 -1.67
CA GLU A 131 -7.64 4.37 -1.98
C GLU A 131 -8.24 3.79 -0.69
N LEU A 132 -7.40 3.45 0.28
CA LEU A 132 -7.84 3.00 1.60
C LEU A 132 -8.73 4.04 2.31
N ALA A 133 -8.36 5.32 2.26
CA ALA A 133 -9.14 6.40 2.87
C ALA A 133 -10.55 6.52 2.26
N LEU A 134 -10.66 6.44 0.92
CA LEU A 134 -11.94 6.45 0.22
C LEU A 134 -12.80 5.23 0.58
N PHE A 135 -12.21 4.03 0.61
CA PHE A 135 -12.93 2.81 0.95
C PHE A 135 -13.40 2.77 2.40
N LEU A 136 -12.57 3.24 3.34
CA LEU A 136 -12.96 3.34 4.74
C LEU A 136 -14.08 4.37 4.92
N THR A 137 -14.00 5.51 4.23
CA THR A 137 -15.07 6.52 4.25
C THR A 137 -16.38 5.94 3.72
N ALA A 138 -16.37 5.26 2.58
CA ALA A 138 -17.54 4.54 2.05
C ALA A 138 -18.07 3.48 3.03
N SER A 139 -17.17 2.76 3.72
CA SER A 139 -17.54 1.74 4.71
C SER A 139 -18.16 2.32 5.99
N VAL A 140 -17.77 3.54 6.38
CA VAL A 140 -18.37 4.25 7.53
C VAL A 140 -19.80 4.67 7.24
N PHE A 141 -20.15 4.97 5.99
CA PHE A 141 -21.54 5.26 5.63
C PHE A 141 -22.39 3.98 5.57
N ALA A 142 -21.83 2.89 5.05
CA ALA A 142 -22.56 1.62 4.95
C ALA A 142 -22.70 0.86 6.28
N THR A 143 -21.83 1.11 7.27
CA THR A 143 -21.78 0.35 8.54
C THR A 143 -21.33 1.23 9.71
N ASN A 144 -21.49 0.76 10.95
CA ASN A 144 -21.11 1.53 12.14
C ASN A 144 -19.62 1.98 12.14
N THR A 145 -19.37 3.27 12.36
CA THR A 145 -18.05 3.91 12.37
C THR A 145 -17.03 3.17 13.26
N LEU A 146 -17.44 2.75 14.46
CA LEU A 146 -16.55 2.12 15.44
C LEU A 146 -16.14 0.72 14.97
N GLN A 147 -17.04 0.01 14.30
CA GLN A 147 -16.75 -1.28 13.69
C GLN A 147 -15.80 -1.17 12.49
N THR A 148 -15.94 -0.11 11.69
CA THR A 148 -15.04 0.18 10.56
C THR A 148 -13.64 0.54 11.05
N LEU A 149 -13.53 1.36 12.10
CA LEU A 149 -12.24 1.76 12.66
C LEU A 149 -11.46 0.57 13.24
N ILE A 150 -12.12 -0.27 14.04
CA ILE A 150 -11.49 -1.48 14.62
C ILE A 150 -11.06 -2.43 13.49
N GLY A 151 -11.91 -2.64 12.49
CA GLY A 151 -11.57 -3.47 11.32
C GLY A 151 -10.33 -2.95 10.59
N ALA A 152 -10.26 -1.65 10.35
CA ALA A 152 -9.13 -1.00 9.68
C ALA A 152 -7.81 -1.12 10.47
N ILE A 153 -7.86 -0.88 11.78
CA ILE A 153 -6.68 -0.97 12.66
C ILE A 153 -6.17 -2.41 12.73
N LEU A 154 -7.07 -3.38 12.88
CA LEU A 154 -6.69 -4.80 12.92
C LEU A 154 -6.10 -5.25 11.58
N GLY A 155 -6.68 -4.84 10.45
CA GLY A 155 -6.18 -5.21 9.12
C GLY A 155 -4.84 -4.56 8.78
N LEU A 156 -4.65 -3.28 9.12
CA LEU A 156 -3.33 -2.63 9.01
C LEU A 156 -2.29 -3.28 9.93
N GLY A 157 -2.67 -3.61 11.16
CA GLY A 157 -1.79 -4.28 12.11
C GLY A 157 -1.33 -5.64 11.60
N THR A 158 -2.25 -6.47 11.08
CA THR A 158 -1.90 -7.76 10.49
C THR A 158 -1.13 -7.61 9.19
N ALA A 159 -1.41 -6.61 8.37
CA ALA A 159 -0.63 -6.30 7.17
C ALA A 159 0.81 -5.93 7.49
N ILE A 160 1.06 -5.12 8.52
CA ILE A 160 2.42 -4.78 8.98
C ILE A 160 3.16 -6.04 9.45
N LEU A 161 2.51 -6.90 10.23
CA LEU A 161 3.10 -8.16 10.71
C LEU A 161 3.43 -9.11 9.55
N LEU A 162 2.51 -9.27 8.60
CA LEU A 162 2.72 -10.12 7.42
C LEU A 162 3.76 -9.53 6.48
N GLY A 163 3.71 -8.23 6.22
CA GLY A 163 4.69 -7.52 5.41
C GLY A 163 6.09 -7.61 6.00
N TRP A 164 6.23 -7.45 7.32
CA TRP A 164 7.50 -7.67 8.02
C TRP A 164 7.95 -9.12 7.93
N SER A 165 7.06 -10.09 8.09
CA SER A 165 7.37 -11.52 7.98
C SER A 165 7.83 -11.90 6.57
N ILE A 166 7.17 -11.37 5.54
CA ILE A 166 7.53 -11.54 4.12
C ILE A 166 8.88 -10.88 3.84
N PHE A 167 9.10 -9.64 4.30
CA PHE A 167 10.38 -8.96 4.13
C PHE A 167 11.51 -9.68 4.88
N ALA A 168 11.25 -10.18 6.09
CA ALA A 168 12.18 -11.00 6.85
C ALA A 168 12.46 -12.34 6.15
N ALA A 169 11.47 -12.97 5.52
CA ALA A 169 11.64 -14.19 4.74
C ALA A 169 12.46 -13.94 3.46
N ILE A 170 12.20 -12.84 2.75
CA ILE A 170 12.96 -12.40 1.56
C ILE A 170 14.41 -12.07 1.94
N LEU A 171 14.63 -11.43 3.10
CA LEU A 171 15.97 -11.14 3.62
C LEU A 171 16.70 -12.37 4.18
N ARG A 172 15.99 -13.39 4.65
CA ARG A 172 16.56 -14.66 5.15
C ARG A 172 16.79 -15.68 4.03
N LEU A 173 16.18 -15.51 2.87
CA LEU A 173 16.50 -16.27 1.66
C LEU A 173 17.81 -15.74 1.07
N ASP A 174 18.91 -16.24 1.62
CA ASP A 174 20.20 -16.21 0.95
C ASP A 174 20.02 -16.99 -0.36
N LEU A 175 19.92 -16.28 -1.50
CA LEU A 175 19.73 -16.85 -2.84
C LEU A 175 20.71 -18.01 -3.10
N ARG A 176 21.91 -17.97 -2.51
CA ARG A 176 22.88 -19.05 -2.54
C ARG A 176 22.45 -20.33 -1.81
N ARG A 177 21.82 -20.22 -0.65
CA ARG A 177 21.36 -21.39 0.13
C ARG A 177 20.10 -22.01 -0.46
N PHE A 178 19.22 -21.20 -1.02
CA PHE A 178 18.07 -21.70 -1.79
C PHE A 178 18.55 -22.56 -2.96
N PHE A 179 19.48 -22.06 -3.79
CA PHE A 179 20.05 -22.85 -4.90
C PHE A 179 20.94 -24.02 -4.47
N GLN A 180 21.64 -23.95 -3.34
CA GLN A 180 22.42 -25.10 -2.82
C GLN A 180 21.52 -26.24 -2.35
N VAL A 181 20.41 -25.94 -1.68
CA VAL A 181 19.48 -26.97 -1.21
C VAL A 181 18.69 -27.55 -2.39
N THR A 182 18.25 -26.70 -3.34
CA THR A 182 17.58 -27.19 -4.55
C THR A 182 18.53 -27.96 -5.48
N GLY A 183 19.81 -27.59 -5.55
CA GLY A 183 20.82 -28.31 -6.34
C GLY A 183 21.37 -29.58 -5.67
N PHE A 184 21.03 -29.85 -4.41
CA PHE A 184 21.29 -31.14 -3.76
C PHE A 184 20.06 -32.06 -3.82
N LEU A 185 18.87 -31.48 -4.00
CA LEU A 185 17.60 -32.19 -4.15
C LEU A 185 17.24 -32.52 -5.62
N LEU A 186 17.98 -31.95 -6.58
CA LEU A 186 18.00 -32.32 -8.00
C LEU A 186 19.28 -33.11 -8.30
#